data_AF-A0A8X6HKK2-F1
#
_entry.id   AF-A0A8X6HKK2-F1
#
_cell.length_a   1.000
_cell.length_b   1.000
_cell.length_c   1.000
_cell.angle_alpha   90.00
_cell.angle_beta   90.00
_cell.angle_gamma   90.00
#
_symmetry.space_group_name_H-M   'P 1'
#
loop_
_entity.id
_entity.type
_entity.pdbx_description
1 polymer ?
#
loop_
_entity_poly.entity_id
_entity_poly.type
_entity_poly.pdbx_seq_one_letter_code
_entity_poly.pdbx_strand_id
1 'polypeptide(L)'
;MHLDRRACQDYYCSQLQNGGSYFQGVSHQRGYGMFSNLFRMISPIAMKAGKYLGKHILSTGSKVMSDVVSGTSLKDSTRARLKETSKNIKDDILHKLQSGSGVGESYLDLAHTLLHLQVKITKKNGSNIATPDVVAPVNYLLNTLFSECSITLNDKQVSSQANYAYRCMFDALLSPKAVQESLLTAGLFFRDSPGKIDATEILNAGEGFKTRYNICKDSKLMDMIGALHFDLGNQSKYLINSVNLRIKLERNKDAFALMSASQDFKIVIQHASLFVRKVKRSLLQF
;
A
#
# COMPACT_ATOMS: atom_id res chain seq x y z
N MET A 1 -18.52 1.58 2.18
CA MET A 1 -17.85 2.06 3.39
C MET A 1 -16.56 2.72 2.90
N HIS A 2 -16.38 4.03 3.10
CA HIS A 2 -15.11 4.70 2.79
C HIS A 2 -14.30 4.64 4.08
N LEU A 3 -13.23 3.83 4.11
CA LEU A 3 -12.36 3.79 5.28
C LEU A 3 -11.38 4.94 5.13
N ASP A 4 -11.57 5.99 5.93
CA ASP A 4 -10.57 7.05 6.00
C ASP A 4 -9.22 6.43 6.38
N ARG A 5 -8.15 6.92 5.78
CA ARG A 5 -6.79 6.45 6.03
C ARG A 5 -6.47 6.47 7.53
N ARG A 6 -6.97 7.47 8.26
CA ARG A 6 -6.83 7.54 9.72
C ARG A 6 -7.56 6.39 10.42
N ALA A 7 -8.79 6.06 10.00
CA ALA A 7 -9.53 4.94 10.58
C ALA A 7 -8.83 3.59 10.37
N CYS A 8 -8.20 3.35 9.20
CA CYS A 8 -7.37 2.16 8.99
C CYS A 8 -6.12 2.17 9.88
N GLN A 9 -5.48 3.33 10.06
CA GLN A 9 -4.35 3.47 10.98
C GLN A 9 -4.76 3.22 12.43
N ASP A 10 -5.89 3.76 12.86
CA ASP A 10 -6.42 3.62 14.22
C ASP A 10 -6.86 2.18 14.50
N TYR A 11 -7.48 1.51 13.53
CA TYR A 11 -7.77 0.07 13.59
C TYR A 11 -6.49 -0.76 13.72
N TYR A 12 -5.45 -0.41 12.95
CA TYR A 12 -4.18 -1.12 13.07
C TYR A 12 -3.51 -0.87 14.43
N CYS A 13 -3.51 0.38 14.90
CA CYS A 13 -2.99 0.75 16.21
C CYS A 13 -3.74 0.07 17.36
N SER A 14 -5.07 -0.08 17.27
CA SER A 14 -5.87 -0.73 18.32
C SER A 14 -5.63 -2.24 18.39
N GLN A 15 -5.21 -2.86 17.28
CA GLN A 15 -4.76 -4.27 17.26
C GLN A 15 -3.35 -4.48 17.83
N LEU A 16 -2.57 -3.41 18.06
CA LEU A 16 -1.30 -3.45 18.77
C LEU A 16 -1.58 -3.37 20.27
N GLN A 17 -1.90 -4.51 20.89
CA GLN A 17 -1.95 -4.62 22.36
C GLN A 17 -0.60 -4.11 22.91
N ASN A 18 -0.63 -3.02 23.68
CA ASN A 18 0.50 -2.23 24.23
C ASN A 18 1.11 -1.09 23.38
N GLY A 19 0.37 -0.49 22.44
CA GLY A 19 0.80 0.81 21.87
C GLY A 19 2.08 0.73 21.03
N GLY A 20 2.29 -0.40 20.34
CA GLY A 20 3.43 -0.60 19.44
C GLY A 20 3.44 0.39 18.28
N SER A 21 4.63 0.62 17.72
CA SER A 21 4.78 1.42 16.48
C SER A 21 4.62 0.52 15.24
N TYR A 22 4.16 1.09 14.13
CA TYR A 22 4.07 0.37 12.85
C TYR A 22 4.93 1.03 11.78
N PHE A 23 5.44 0.25 10.84
CA PHE A 23 6.06 0.75 9.63
C PHE A 23 5.00 0.88 8.54
N GLN A 24 4.84 2.09 8.00
CA GLN A 24 4.10 2.30 6.77
C GLN A 24 5.08 2.29 5.60
N GLY A 25 4.98 1.28 4.74
CA GLY A 25 5.79 1.19 3.52
C GLY A 25 5.54 2.38 2.59
N VAL A 26 6.56 2.78 1.83
CA VAL A 26 6.39 3.75 0.73
C VAL A 26 6.02 2.94 -0.51
N SER A 27 4.82 3.14 -1.05
CA SER A 27 4.42 2.53 -2.31
C SER A 27 5.23 3.15 -3.46
N HIS A 28 5.90 2.30 -4.25
CA HIS A 28 6.59 2.69 -5.47
C HIS A 28 5.94 1.96 -6.65
N GLN A 29 5.03 2.65 -7.35
CA GLN A 29 4.36 2.12 -8.53
C GLN A 29 5.20 2.45 -9.77
N ARG A 30 5.61 1.44 -10.53
CA ARG A 30 6.19 1.62 -11.87
C ARG A 30 5.06 1.46 -12.89
N GLY A 31 4.83 2.47 -13.73
CA GLY A 31 3.84 2.45 -14.81
C GLY A 31 4.41 3.00 -16.11
N TYR A 32 3.93 2.49 -17.25
CA TYR A 32 4.18 3.04 -18.59
C TYR A 32 3.10 4.09 -18.92
N GLY A 33 3.48 5.36 -19.05
CA GLY A 33 2.58 6.48 -19.38
C GLY A 33 3.33 7.79 -19.67
N MET A 34 2.65 8.75 -20.31
CA MET A 34 3.24 9.95 -20.94
C MET A 34 3.91 10.96 -19.98
N PHE A 35 3.72 10.81 -18.66
CA PHE A 35 4.44 11.58 -17.62
C PHE A 35 5.67 10.86 -17.05
N SER A 36 6.07 9.72 -17.63
CA SER A 36 7.18 8.89 -17.14
C SER A 36 8.56 9.56 -17.23
N ASN A 37 8.75 10.57 -18.09
CA ASN A 37 10.06 11.22 -18.25
C ASN A 37 10.34 12.32 -17.22
N LEU A 38 9.32 13.01 -16.69
CA LEU A 38 9.54 14.02 -15.64
C LEU A 38 9.73 13.36 -14.27
N PHE A 39 8.99 12.28 -13.99
CA PHE A 39 9.12 11.50 -12.74
C PHE A 39 10.26 10.46 -12.77
N ARG A 40 10.82 10.09 -13.94
CA ARG A 40 12.05 9.27 -14.03
C ARG A 40 13.25 9.95 -13.41
N MET A 41 13.31 11.28 -13.50
CA MET A 41 14.46 12.06 -13.04
C MET A 41 14.36 12.45 -11.55
N ILE A 42 13.18 12.29 -10.95
CA ILE A 42 12.92 12.66 -9.57
C ILE A 42 12.72 11.38 -8.75
N SER A 43 13.84 10.80 -8.33
CA SER A 43 13.94 9.67 -7.39
C SER A 43 12.98 9.82 -6.18
N PRO A 44 12.52 8.72 -5.54
CA PRO A 44 11.73 8.71 -4.30
C PRO A 44 12.31 9.51 -3.11
N ILE A 45 13.51 10.06 -3.26
CA ILE A 45 14.16 11.00 -2.35
C ILE A 45 13.50 12.39 -2.37
N ALA A 46 13.04 12.89 -3.52
CA ALA A 46 12.54 14.28 -3.61
C ALA A 46 11.11 14.46 -3.07
N MET A 47 10.23 13.46 -3.17
CA MET A 47 8.86 13.57 -2.61
C MET A 47 8.86 13.62 -1.08
N LYS A 48 9.80 12.93 -0.42
CA LYS A 48 10.00 13.00 1.04
C LYS A 48 10.68 14.32 1.45
N ALA A 49 11.62 14.80 0.65
CA ALA A 49 12.27 16.10 0.88
C ALA A 49 11.30 17.28 0.68
N GLY A 50 10.39 17.22 -0.31
CA GLY A 50 9.53 18.35 -0.69
C GLY A 50 8.55 18.82 0.38
N LYS A 51 7.93 17.91 1.16
CA LYS A 51 7.03 18.31 2.27
C LYS A 51 7.77 18.92 3.46
N TYR A 52 9.02 18.51 3.69
CA TYR A 52 9.85 19.01 4.79
C TYR A 52 10.55 20.32 4.42
N LEU A 53 11.12 20.39 3.20
CA LEU A 53 11.65 21.61 2.60
C LEU A 53 10.56 22.66 2.42
N GLY A 54 9.35 22.31 1.98
CA GLY A 54 8.25 23.26 1.80
C GLY A 54 7.88 24.00 3.10
N LYS A 55 7.77 23.29 4.23
CA LYS A 55 7.48 23.92 5.53
C LYS A 55 8.63 24.78 6.05
N HIS A 56 9.89 24.39 5.81
CA HIS A 56 11.05 25.19 6.21
C HIS A 56 11.32 26.37 5.28
N ILE A 57 11.08 26.26 3.98
CA ILE A 57 11.17 27.36 3.02
C ILE A 57 10.12 28.43 3.35
N LEU A 58 8.88 28.02 3.68
CA LEU A 58 7.81 28.93 4.06
C LEU A 58 8.07 29.64 5.40
N SER A 59 8.60 28.94 6.41
CA SER A 59 8.93 29.54 7.72
C SER A 59 10.25 30.32 7.75
N THR A 60 11.16 30.03 6.82
CA THR A 60 12.40 30.82 6.64
C THR A 60 12.10 32.07 5.83
N GLY A 61 11.18 32.00 4.85
CA GLY A 61 10.73 33.15 4.07
C GLY A 61 10.10 34.27 4.90
N SER A 62 9.39 33.94 5.99
CA SER A 62 8.80 34.95 6.88
C SER A 62 9.83 35.64 7.80
N LYS A 63 10.99 35.02 8.06
CA LYS A 63 12.03 35.58 8.94
C LYS A 63 13.09 36.39 8.16
N VAL A 64 13.34 36.03 6.90
CA VAL A 64 14.24 36.80 6.01
C VAL A 64 13.70 38.21 5.72
N MET A 65 12.37 38.40 5.74
CA MET A 65 11.78 39.73 5.59
C MET A 65 12.05 40.66 6.79
N SER A 66 12.30 40.11 7.98
CA SER A 66 12.62 40.86 9.20
C SER A 66 14.10 41.23 9.29
N ASP A 67 14.99 40.36 8.81
CA ASP A 67 16.45 40.54 8.94
C ASP A 67 17.09 41.37 7.81
N VAL A 68 16.35 41.66 6.74
CA VAL A 68 16.79 42.61 5.67
C VAL A 68 16.70 44.08 6.13
N VAL A 69 16.07 44.36 7.28
CA VAL A 69 15.98 45.70 7.87
C VAL A 69 17.25 46.08 8.66
N SER A 70 18.15 45.15 8.98
CA SER A 70 19.32 45.40 9.85
C SER A 70 20.69 45.28 9.16
N GLY A 71 20.75 45.31 7.82
CA GLY A 71 21.97 45.74 7.11
C GLY A 71 23.16 44.78 7.10
N THR A 72 22.95 43.46 7.00
CA THR A 72 24.05 42.52 6.69
C THR A 72 23.91 41.89 5.30
N SER A 73 25.04 41.64 4.64
CA SER A 73 25.08 41.19 3.25
C SER A 73 24.33 39.87 3.08
N LEU A 74 23.39 39.87 2.14
CA LEU A 74 22.48 38.76 1.83
C LEU A 74 23.22 37.51 1.33
N LYS A 75 24.50 37.64 0.94
CA LYS A 75 25.27 36.60 0.25
C LYS A 75 26.09 35.71 1.19
N ASP A 76 26.58 36.26 2.31
CA ASP A 76 27.45 35.53 3.23
C ASP A 76 26.62 34.75 4.27
N SER A 77 25.54 35.37 4.76
CA SER A 77 24.60 34.75 5.71
C SER A 77 23.80 33.59 5.08
N THR A 78 23.46 33.71 3.79
CA THR A 78 22.79 32.64 3.03
C THR A 78 23.72 31.47 2.77
N ARG A 79 24.99 31.70 2.41
CA ARG A 79 25.94 30.62 2.10
C ARG A 79 26.30 29.78 3.33
N ALA A 80 26.53 30.42 4.48
CA ALA A 80 26.82 29.71 5.73
C ALA A 80 25.61 28.89 6.20
N ARG A 81 24.42 29.49 6.23
CA ARG A 81 23.19 28.81 6.69
C ARG A 81 22.73 27.72 5.73
N LEU A 82 22.93 27.88 4.42
CA LEU A 82 22.59 26.85 3.43
C LEU A 82 23.54 25.64 3.51
N LYS A 83 24.81 25.85 3.88
CA LYS A 83 25.79 24.78 4.11
C LYS A 83 25.48 23.98 5.38
N GLU A 84 25.11 24.67 6.46
CA GLU A 84 24.71 24.05 7.74
C GLU A 84 23.35 23.34 7.62
N THR A 85 22.36 24.00 7.01
CA THR A 85 21.04 23.43 6.72
C THR A 85 21.15 22.23 5.79
N SER A 86 22.03 22.26 4.78
CA SER A 86 22.24 21.11 3.89
C SER A 86 22.90 19.92 4.61
N LYS A 87 23.80 20.14 5.57
CA LYS A 87 24.39 19.04 6.37
C LYS A 87 23.33 18.41 7.27
N ASN A 88 22.62 19.23 8.05
CA ASN A 88 21.60 18.75 8.97
C ASN A 88 20.44 18.04 8.25
N ILE A 89 20.05 18.53 7.05
CA ILE A 89 19.04 17.87 6.20
C ILE A 89 19.56 16.55 5.64
N LYS A 90 20.83 16.45 5.23
CA LYS A 90 21.41 15.17 4.78
C LYS A 90 21.40 14.15 5.90
N ASP A 91 21.78 14.53 7.11
CA ASP A 91 21.83 13.63 8.26
C ASP A 91 20.42 13.22 8.72
N ASP A 92 19.45 14.15 8.75
CA ASP A 92 18.07 13.85 9.13
C ASP A 92 17.32 13.02 8.05
N ILE A 93 17.63 13.23 6.76
CA ILE A 93 17.13 12.39 5.66
C ILE A 93 17.79 11.01 5.68
N LEU A 94 19.10 10.93 5.91
CA LEU A 94 19.82 9.66 6.02
C LEU A 94 19.32 8.86 7.24
N HIS A 95 19.09 9.52 8.38
CA HIS A 95 18.50 8.92 9.57
C HIS A 95 17.03 8.49 9.33
N LYS A 96 16.24 9.23 8.56
CA LYS A 96 14.86 8.83 8.13
C LYS A 96 14.83 7.70 7.09
N LEU A 97 15.88 7.57 6.29
CA LEU A 97 16.07 6.46 5.35
C LEU A 97 16.57 5.21 6.09
N GLN A 98 17.47 5.37 7.05
CA GLN A 98 17.99 4.30 7.91
C GLN A 98 17.00 3.85 8.99
N SER A 99 16.05 4.68 9.43
CA SER A 99 14.97 4.27 10.35
C SER A 99 13.88 3.41 9.67
N GLY A 100 13.96 3.23 8.35
CA GLY A 100 13.29 2.15 7.62
C GLY A 100 14.06 0.82 7.67
N SER A 101 15.39 0.89 7.76
CA SER A 101 16.28 -0.26 8.03
C SER A 101 16.65 -0.28 9.51
N GLY A 102 15.66 -0.43 10.38
CA GLY A 102 15.87 -0.90 11.74
C GLY A 102 17.10 -0.34 12.47
N VAL A 103 16.99 0.84 13.06
CA VAL A 103 17.93 1.33 14.06
C VAL A 103 17.16 1.37 15.38
N GLY A 104 17.37 0.37 16.24
CA GLY A 104 16.71 0.21 17.55
C GLY A 104 16.53 -1.26 17.96
N GLU A 105 16.21 -1.54 19.23
CA GLU A 105 15.94 -2.91 19.74
C GLU A 105 14.58 -3.48 19.30
N SER A 106 14.10 -3.09 18.12
CA SER A 106 12.79 -3.48 17.60
C SER A 106 12.94 -4.52 16.50
N TYR A 107 12.09 -5.53 16.54
CA TYR A 107 11.97 -6.58 15.54
C TYR A 107 10.75 -6.30 14.65
N LEU A 108 10.77 -6.80 13.42
CA LEU A 108 9.62 -6.74 12.52
C LEU A 108 8.82 -8.04 12.63
N ASP A 109 7.54 -7.91 12.94
CA ASP A 109 6.59 -9.01 12.88
C ASP A 109 5.94 -9.04 11.49
N LEU A 110 6.33 -10.03 10.70
CA LEU A 110 5.87 -10.21 9.33
C LEU A 110 4.52 -10.91 9.24
N ALA A 111 4.09 -11.65 10.27
CA ALA A 111 2.84 -12.40 10.27
C ALA A 111 1.61 -11.47 10.23
N HIS A 112 1.74 -10.28 10.79
CA HIS A 112 0.68 -9.26 10.81
C HIS A 112 0.89 -8.16 9.76
N THR A 113 1.42 -8.54 8.58
CA THR A 113 1.57 -7.62 7.46
C THR A 113 0.23 -7.40 6.76
N LEU A 114 -0.31 -6.19 6.84
CA LEU A 114 -1.56 -5.83 6.19
C LEU A 114 -1.33 -4.98 4.95
N LEU A 115 -2.01 -5.33 3.87
CA LEU A 115 -2.10 -4.56 2.65
C LEU A 115 -3.43 -3.79 2.65
N HIS A 116 -3.35 -2.47 2.42
CA HIS A 116 -4.48 -1.60 2.20
C HIS A 116 -4.46 -1.07 0.76
N LEU A 117 -5.57 -1.24 0.06
CA LEU A 117 -5.75 -0.81 -1.32
C LEU A 117 -7.07 -0.05 -1.47
N GLN A 118 -6.99 1.09 -2.15
CA GLN A 118 -8.14 1.79 -2.68
C GLN A 118 -8.08 1.73 -4.20
N VAL A 119 -9.08 1.09 -4.80
CA VAL A 119 -9.13 0.84 -6.24
C VAL A 119 -10.47 1.26 -6.80
N LYS A 120 -10.50 1.63 -8.08
CA LYS A 120 -11.74 1.86 -8.83
C LYS A 120 -11.68 1.17 -10.18
N ILE A 121 -12.82 0.80 -10.72
CA ILE A 121 -12.93 0.26 -12.08
C ILE A 121 -13.36 1.39 -13.00
N THR A 122 -12.70 1.52 -14.15
CA THR A 122 -13.03 2.49 -15.21
C THR A 122 -13.00 1.79 -16.55
N LYS A 123 -13.62 2.38 -17.57
CA LYS A 123 -13.40 1.96 -18.95
C LYS A 123 -11.95 2.26 -19.36
N LYS A 124 -11.45 1.60 -20.40
CA LYS A 124 -10.10 1.80 -20.93
C LYS A 124 -9.85 3.25 -21.34
N ASN A 125 -10.85 3.90 -21.93
CA ASN A 125 -10.86 5.33 -22.28
C ASN A 125 -10.81 6.28 -21.05
N GLY A 126 -10.93 5.76 -19.83
CA GLY A 126 -10.89 6.51 -18.59
C GLY A 126 -12.24 7.02 -18.08
N SER A 127 -13.34 6.83 -18.83
CA SER A 127 -14.68 7.17 -18.36
C SER A 127 -15.13 6.23 -17.24
N ASN A 128 -16.10 6.70 -16.45
CA ASN A 128 -16.73 5.87 -15.43
C ASN A 128 -17.54 4.74 -16.09
N ILE A 129 -17.70 3.64 -15.35
CA ILE A 129 -18.67 2.60 -15.67
C ILE A 129 -20.05 3.08 -15.26
N ALA A 130 -21.08 2.73 -16.03
CA ALA A 130 -22.48 3.04 -15.73
C ALA A 130 -23.37 1.96 -16.34
N THR A 131 -24.65 1.89 -15.96
CA THR A 131 -25.61 1.03 -16.67
C THR A 131 -25.60 1.37 -18.17
N PRO A 132 -25.46 0.39 -19.09
CA PRO A 132 -25.63 -1.06 -18.93
C PRO A 132 -24.32 -1.88 -18.77
N ASP A 133 -23.19 -1.26 -18.42
CA ASP A 133 -21.92 -1.97 -18.26
C ASP A 133 -21.98 -2.99 -17.10
N VAL A 134 -21.87 -4.28 -17.41
CA VAL A 134 -21.78 -5.35 -16.40
C VAL A 134 -20.31 -5.74 -16.22
N VAL A 135 -19.70 -5.25 -15.14
CA VAL A 135 -18.35 -5.60 -14.73
C VAL A 135 -18.25 -5.67 -13.21
N ALA A 136 -17.62 -6.74 -12.72
CA ALA A 136 -17.29 -6.91 -11.31
C ALA A 136 -15.86 -7.43 -11.19
N PRO A 137 -15.17 -7.20 -10.06
CA PRO A 137 -13.89 -7.85 -9.83
C PRO A 137 -14.06 -9.35 -9.60
N VAL A 138 -13.00 -10.11 -9.93
CA VAL A 138 -12.85 -11.49 -9.46
C VAL A 138 -12.90 -11.52 -7.93
N ASN A 139 -13.34 -12.66 -7.39
CA ASN A 139 -13.44 -12.83 -5.95
C ASN A 139 -12.09 -12.54 -5.25
N TYR A 140 -12.17 -12.09 -4.00
CA TYR A 140 -11.00 -11.76 -3.17
C TYR A 140 -9.99 -10.78 -3.82
N LEU A 141 -10.51 -9.73 -4.46
CA LEU A 141 -9.75 -8.78 -5.26
C LEU A 141 -8.48 -8.26 -4.57
N LEU A 142 -8.50 -8.02 -3.26
CA LEU A 142 -7.34 -7.51 -2.51
C LEU A 142 -6.06 -8.30 -2.82
N ASN A 143 -6.17 -9.64 -2.86
CA ASN A 143 -5.03 -10.52 -3.10
C ASN A 143 -4.97 -11.04 -4.54
N THR A 144 -6.11 -11.28 -5.20
CA THR A 144 -6.14 -11.74 -6.59
C THR A 144 -5.77 -10.67 -7.61
N LEU A 145 -5.67 -9.40 -7.20
CA LEU A 145 -5.11 -8.32 -8.01
C LEU A 145 -3.63 -8.53 -8.39
N PHE A 146 -2.90 -9.39 -7.67
CA PHE A 146 -1.47 -9.61 -7.91
C PHE A 146 -1.18 -11.04 -8.40
N SER A 147 -0.35 -11.14 -9.44
CA SER A 147 0.11 -12.42 -10.02
C SER A 147 1.25 -13.03 -9.21
N GLU A 148 2.11 -12.19 -8.64
CA GLU A 148 3.33 -12.60 -7.95
C GLU A 148 3.60 -11.73 -6.71
N CYS A 149 4.05 -12.38 -5.64
CA CYS A 149 4.62 -11.74 -4.46
C CYS A 149 6.08 -12.17 -4.30
N SER A 150 6.99 -11.21 -4.31
CA SER A 150 8.44 -11.44 -4.26
C SER A 150 9.07 -10.70 -3.08
N ILE A 151 9.90 -11.41 -2.31
CA ILE A 151 10.53 -10.89 -1.10
C ILE A 151 12.04 -10.85 -1.29
N THR A 152 12.63 -9.70 -0.98
CA THR A 152 14.08 -9.48 -1.00
C THR A 152 14.54 -8.97 0.36
N LEU A 153 15.58 -9.59 0.92
CA LEU A 153 16.24 -9.18 2.15
C LEU A 153 17.67 -8.75 1.81
N ASN A 154 18.06 -7.53 2.16
CA ASN A 154 19.42 -7.00 1.90
C ASN A 154 19.88 -7.27 0.46
N ASP A 155 19.01 -6.99 -0.50
CA ASP A 155 19.21 -7.16 -1.95
C ASP A 155 19.32 -8.61 -2.47
N LYS A 156 19.20 -9.62 -1.61
CA LYS A 156 19.03 -11.03 -2.01
C LYS A 156 17.55 -11.41 -2.03
N GLN A 157 17.04 -11.85 -3.17
CA GLN A 157 15.70 -12.41 -3.26
C GLN A 157 15.67 -13.73 -2.48
N VAL A 158 14.81 -13.79 -1.46
CA VAL A 158 14.67 -14.96 -0.57
C VAL A 158 13.44 -15.79 -0.91
N SER A 159 12.43 -15.19 -1.53
CA SER A 159 11.21 -15.86 -1.95
C SER A 159 10.63 -15.17 -3.19
N SER A 160 10.09 -15.97 -4.09
CA SER A 160 9.27 -15.54 -5.22
C SER A 160 8.10 -16.51 -5.30
N GLN A 161 6.89 -15.99 -5.25
CA GLN A 161 5.67 -16.77 -5.29
C GLN A 161 4.92 -16.47 -6.58
N ALA A 162 5.22 -17.22 -7.62
CA ALA A 162 4.40 -17.26 -8.83
C ALA A 162 3.01 -17.82 -8.50
N ASN A 163 2.00 -17.45 -9.31
CA ASN A 163 0.60 -17.85 -9.11
C ASN A 163 0.02 -17.42 -7.73
N TYR A 164 0.48 -16.29 -7.22
CA TYR A 164 0.06 -15.73 -5.93
C TYR A 164 -1.46 -15.65 -5.77
N ALA A 165 -2.15 -15.13 -6.79
CA ALA A 165 -3.60 -15.00 -6.79
C ALA A 165 -4.33 -16.33 -6.53
N TYR A 166 -3.90 -17.42 -7.18
CA TYR A 166 -4.53 -18.72 -7.03
C TYR A 166 -4.30 -19.30 -5.64
N ARG A 167 -3.08 -19.20 -5.11
CA ARG A 167 -2.77 -19.63 -3.75
C ARG A 167 -3.65 -18.91 -2.72
N CYS A 168 -3.71 -17.57 -2.79
CA CYS A 168 -4.55 -16.77 -1.90
C CYS A 168 -6.03 -17.13 -2.02
N MET A 169 -6.50 -17.46 -3.22
CA MET A 169 -7.86 -17.93 -3.42
C MET A 169 -8.11 -19.28 -2.74
N PHE A 170 -7.19 -20.23 -2.86
CA PHE A 170 -7.30 -21.52 -2.17
C PHE A 170 -7.26 -21.36 -0.64
N ASP A 171 -6.34 -20.54 -0.12
CA ASP A 171 -6.27 -20.23 1.31
C ASP A 171 -7.59 -19.62 1.81
N ALA A 172 -8.19 -18.70 1.04
CA ALA A 172 -9.49 -18.12 1.36
C ALA A 172 -10.65 -19.14 1.30
N LEU A 173 -10.67 -20.01 0.29
CA LEU A 173 -11.70 -21.03 0.10
C LEU A 173 -11.64 -22.12 1.17
N LEU A 174 -10.43 -22.50 1.59
CA LEU A 174 -10.18 -23.54 2.61
C LEU A 174 -10.24 -22.98 4.05
N SER A 175 -10.30 -21.65 4.21
CA SER A 175 -10.47 -21.04 5.52
C SER A 175 -11.81 -21.39 6.17
N PRO A 176 -11.93 -21.38 7.51
CA PRO A 176 -13.21 -21.60 8.18
C PRO A 176 -14.30 -20.63 7.70
N LYS A 177 -15.55 -21.09 7.64
CA LYS A 177 -16.70 -20.29 7.18
C LYS A 177 -16.82 -18.95 7.92
N ALA A 178 -16.58 -18.95 9.24
CA ALA A 178 -16.59 -17.73 10.06
C ALA A 178 -15.58 -16.68 9.57
N VAL A 179 -14.38 -17.09 9.13
CA VAL A 179 -13.35 -16.18 8.60
C VAL A 179 -13.73 -15.67 7.22
N GLN A 180 -14.32 -16.53 6.38
CA GLN A 180 -14.83 -16.17 5.06
C GLN A 180 -15.93 -15.12 5.10
N GLU A 181 -16.86 -15.25 6.04
CA GLU A 181 -18.02 -14.35 6.18
C GLU A 181 -17.72 -13.09 7.01
N SER A 182 -16.56 -13.03 7.67
CA SER A 182 -16.12 -11.87 8.44
C SER A 182 -14.88 -11.22 7.81
N LEU A 183 -13.68 -11.60 8.22
CA LEU A 183 -12.40 -10.97 7.86
C LEU A 183 -12.18 -10.86 6.35
N LEU A 184 -12.49 -11.91 5.60
CA LEU A 184 -12.19 -11.94 4.17
C LEU A 184 -13.11 -11.03 3.34
N THR A 185 -14.28 -10.64 3.88
CA THR A 185 -15.16 -9.67 3.23
C THR A 185 -14.49 -8.29 3.06
N ALA A 186 -13.56 -7.92 3.96
CA ALA A 186 -12.74 -6.71 3.85
C ALA A 186 -11.76 -6.73 2.65
N GLY A 187 -11.47 -7.92 2.11
CA GLY A 187 -10.72 -8.11 0.86
C GLY A 187 -11.60 -8.38 -0.36
N LEU A 188 -12.92 -8.13 -0.27
CA LEU A 188 -13.94 -8.47 -1.26
C LEU A 188 -14.06 -9.98 -1.56
N PHE A 189 -13.84 -10.83 -0.57
CA PHE A 189 -14.24 -12.23 -0.65
C PHE A 189 -15.73 -12.37 -0.31
N PHE A 190 -16.51 -12.89 -1.26
CA PHE A 190 -17.90 -13.27 -1.05
C PHE A 190 -18.12 -14.63 -1.70
N ARG A 191 -18.77 -15.56 -0.98
CA ARG A 191 -19.06 -16.88 -1.53
C ARG A 191 -20.04 -16.77 -2.70
N ASP A 192 -19.67 -17.39 -3.81
CA ASP A 192 -20.55 -17.52 -4.96
C ASP A 192 -21.48 -18.74 -4.80
N SER A 193 -22.62 -18.68 -5.50
CA SER A 193 -23.57 -19.80 -5.52
C SER A 193 -23.00 -20.96 -6.34
N PRO A 194 -23.27 -22.23 -5.96
CA PRO A 194 -22.80 -23.40 -6.70
C PRO A 194 -23.14 -23.30 -8.20
N GLY A 195 -22.15 -23.59 -9.06
CA GLY A 195 -22.31 -23.55 -10.52
C GLY A 195 -22.38 -22.15 -11.15
N LYS A 196 -22.25 -21.07 -10.36
CA LYS A 196 -22.38 -19.68 -10.84
C LYS A 196 -21.11 -18.83 -10.65
N ILE A 197 -19.96 -19.47 -10.46
CA ILE A 197 -18.70 -18.78 -10.18
C ILE A 197 -18.15 -18.02 -11.39
N ASP A 198 -18.43 -18.48 -12.60
CA ASP A 198 -17.95 -17.88 -13.86
C ASP A 198 -18.98 -16.97 -14.54
N ALA A 199 -20.10 -16.69 -13.87
CA ALA A 199 -21.16 -15.88 -14.45
C ALA A 199 -20.69 -14.43 -14.64
N THR A 200 -20.90 -13.89 -15.83
CA THR A 200 -20.57 -12.49 -16.19
C THR A 200 -21.81 -11.60 -16.37
N GLU A 201 -23.00 -12.13 -16.08
CA GLU A 201 -24.29 -11.46 -16.23
C GLU A 201 -25.06 -11.41 -14.91
N ILE A 202 -25.70 -10.29 -14.62
CA ILE A 202 -26.36 -10.05 -13.32
C ILE A 202 -27.53 -11.03 -13.07
N LEU A 203 -28.32 -11.35 -14.09
CA LEU A 203 -29.54 -12.15 -13.95
C LEU A 203 -29.24 -13.60 -13.54
N ASN A 204 -28.16 -14.17 -14.07
CA ASN A 204 -27.76 -15.56 -13.82
C ASN A 204 -26.62 -15.70 -12.80
N ALA A 205 -26.07 -14.58 -12.33
CA ALA A 205 -24.98 -14.55 -11.37
C ALA A 205 -25.33 -15.12 -9.99
N GLY A 206 -24.31 -15.64 -9.32
CA GLY A 206 -24.34 -15.97 -7.89
C GLY A 206 -24.41 -14.71 -7.02
N GLU A 207 -24.78 -14.89 -5.76
CA GLU A 207 -24.90 -13.79 -4.79
C GLU A 207 -23.57 -13.06 -4.53
N GLY A 208 -22.45 -13.77 -4.59
CA GLY A 208 -21.11 -13.19 -4.45
C GLY A 208 -20.80 -12.17 -5.55
N PHE A 209 -20.98 -12.55 -6.81
CA PHE A 209 -20.82 -11.66 -7.96
C PHE A 209 -21.73 -10.44 -7.88
N LYS A 210 -23.03 -10.62 -7.57
CA LYS A 210 -23.98 -9.50 -7.42
C LYS A 210 -23.52 -8.50 -6.35
N THR A 211 -23.02 -9.02 -5.22
CA THR A 211 -22.48 -8.19 -4.14
C THR A 211 -21.27 -7.39 -4.61
N ARG A 212 -20.29 -8.05 -5.25
CA ARG A 212 -19.09 -7.38 -5.80
C ARG A 212 -19.46 -6.31 -6.85
N TYR A 213 -20.38 -6.63 -7.75
CA TYR A 213 -20.92 -5.70 -8.75
C TYR A 213 -21.54 -4.45 -8.09
N ASN A 214 -22.39 -4.64 -7.08
CA ASN A 214 -23.05 -3.53 -6.38
C ASN A 214 -22.07 -2.63 -5.60
N ILE A 215 -20.93 -3.18 -5.15
CA ILE A 215 -19.89 -2.40 -4.48
C ILE A 215 -19.14 -1.51 -5.47
N CYS A 216 -18.88 -1.98 -6.69
CA CYS A 216 -18.04 -1.29 -7.67
C CYS A 216 -18.80 -0.46 -8.71
N LYS A 217 -20.12 -0.63 -8.84
CA LYS A 217 -20.97 0.11 -9.80
C LYS A 217 -20.72 1.62 -9.75
N ASP A 218 -20.97 2.28 -10.87
CA ASP A 218 -20.76 3.74 -11.03
C ASP A 218 -19.31 4.20 -10.78
N SER A 219 -18.34 3.30 -10.99
CA SER A 219 -16.91 3.52 -10.72
C SER A 219 -16.63 3.90 -9.26
N LYS A 220 -17.42 3.38 -8.33
CA LYS A 220 -17.22 3.64 -6.91
C LYS A 220 -15.88 3.12 -6.44
N LEU A 221 -15.24 3.89 -5.56
CA LEU A 221 -13.98 3.53 -4.92
C LEU A 221 -14.21 2.36 -3.95
N MET A 222 -13.55 1.25 -4.24
CA MET A 222 -13.49 0.05 -3.42
C MET A 222 -12.31 0.17 -2.47
N ASP A 223 -12.61 0.13 -1.18
CA ASP A 223 -11.63 0.22 -0.11
C ASP A 223 -11.45 -1.16 0.51
N MET A 224 -10.21 -1.65 0.54
CA MET A 224 -9.90 -3.03 0.94
C MET A 224 -8.70 -3.07 1.85
N ILE A 225 -8.77 -3.89 2.89
CA ILE A 225 -7.67 -4.16 3.81
C ILE A 225 -7.66 -5.62 4.22
N GLY A 226 -6.48 -6.20 4.35
CA GLY A 226 -6.33 -7.59 4.78
C GLY A 226 -4.88 -8.04 4.80
N ALA A 227 -4.67 -9.28 5.27
CA ALA A 227 -3.35 -9.87 5.33
C ALA A 227 -2.75 -10.04 3.93
N LEU A 228 -1.47 -9.67 3.80
CA LEU A 228 -0.67 -10.06 2.65
C LEU A 228 -0.15 -11.48 2.90
N HIS A 229 -0.48 -12.41 2.02
CA HIS A 229 -0.02 -13.78 2.12
C HIS A 229 1.40 -13.85 1.55
N PHE A 230 2.35 -14.41 2.29
CA PHE A 230 3.68 -14.73 1.76
C PHE A 230 4.41 -15.66 2.71
N ASP A 231 5.29 -16.52 2.20
CA ASP A 231 5.87 -17.61 3.00
C ASP A 231 6.61 -17.12 4.24
N LEU A 232 7.36 -16.02 4.11
CA LEU A 232 8.10 -15.43 5.22
C LEU A 232 7.18 -14.78 6.28
N GLY A 233 5.91 -14.55 5.97
CA GLY A 233 4.90 -14.10 6.92
C GLY A 233 4.31 -15.24 7.75
N ASN A 234 4.42 -16.48 7.27
CA ASN A 234 3.85 -17.65 7.93
C ASN A 234 4.77 -18.28 9.00
N GLN A 235 5.99 -17.76 9.18
CA GLN A 235 6.87 -18.20 10.26
C GLN A 235 6.57 -17.46 11.57
N SER A 236 6.79 -18.14 12.69
CA SER A 236 6.64 -17.57 14.04
C SER A 236 7.78 -16.65 14.48
N LYS A 237 8.82 -16.48 13.66
CA LYS A 237 10.03 -15.72 14.00
C LYS A 237 9.96 -14.30 13.47
N TYR A 238 10.32 -13.35 14.33
CA TYR A 238 10.46 -11.96 13.92
C TYR A 238 11.73 -11.73 13.10
N LEU A 239 11.64 -10.82 12.13
CA LEU A 239 12.79 -10.40 11.36
C LEU A 239 13.64 -9.47 12.22
N ILE A 240 14.93 -9.79 12.31
CA ILE A 240 15.90 -9.02 13.08
C ILE A 240 16.07 -7.62 12.51
N ASN A 241 16.58 -6.75 13.38
CA ASN A 241 16.87 -5.38 13.06
C ASN A 241 17.95 -5.24 11.96
N SER A 242 18.01 -4.07 11.32
CA SER A 242 18.99 -3.76 10.26
C SER A 242 18.96 -4.66 9.01
N VAL A 243 17.85 -5.38 8.78
CA VAL A 243 17.57 -6.05 7.51
C VAL A 243 16.62 -5.19 6.67
N ASN A 244 17.03 -4.88 5.44
CA ASN A 244 16.20 -4.19 4.46
C ASN A 244 15.22 -5.19 3.83
N LEU A 245 13.95 -5.11 4.23
CA LEU A 245 12.86 -5.86 3.65
C LEU A 245 12.27 -5.10 2.45
N ARG A 246 12.28 -5.74 1.29
CA ARG A 246 11.58 -5.27 0.08
C ARG A 246 10.56 -6.31 -0.35
N ILE A 247 9.30 -5.88 -0.42
CA ILE A 247 8.19 -6.67 -0.96
C ILE A 247 7.82 -6.09 -2.33
N LYS A 248 7.91 -6.91 -3.37
CA LYS A 248 7.49 -6.60 -4.74
C LYS A 248 6.18 -7.35 -5.02
N LEU A 249 5.15 -6.60 -5.40
CA LEU A 249 3.88 -7.14 -5.88
C LEU A 249 3.78 -6.89 -7.38
N GLU A 250 3.59 -7.96 -8.15
CA GLU A 250 3.34 -7.87 -9.58
C GLU A 250 1.84 -7.93 -9.86
N ARG A 251 1.33 -6.98 -10.64
CA ARG A 251 -0.12 -6.85 -10.86
C ARG A 251 -0.58 -7.82 -11.94
N ASN A 252 -1.71 -8.48 -11.70
CA ASN A 252 -2.40 -9.27 -12.71
C ASN A 252 -2.91 -8.40 -13.86
N LYS A 253 -3.10 -9.03 -15.03
CA LYS A 253 -3.79 -8.39 -16.17
C LYS A 253 -5.22 -8.05 -15.75
N ASP A 254 -5.75 -6.94 -16.27
CA ASP A 254 -7.14 -6.54 -16.01
C ASP A 254 -8.15 -7.62 -16.46
N ALA A 255 -7.85 -8.33 -17.56
CA ALA A 255 -8.65 -9.46 -18.04
C ALA A 255 -8.71 -10.65 -17.06
N PHE A 256 -7.73 -10.77 -16.16
CA PHE A 256 -7.77 -11.77 -15.08
C PHE A 256 -8.48 -11.22 -13.85
N ALA A 257 -8.24 -9.96 -13.47
CA ALA A 257 -8.77 -9.40 -12.24
C ALA A 257 -10.24 -8.95 -12.33
N LEU A 258 -10.80 -8.86 -13.54
CA LEU A 258 -12.17 -8.44 -13.81
C LEU A 258 -12.98 -9.53 -14.49
N MET A 259 -14.26 -9.60 -14.13
CA MET A 259 -15.28 -10.44 -14.72
C MET A 259 -16.28 -9.57 -15.48
N SER A 260 -16.29 -9.70 -16.80
CA SER A 260 -17.20 -8.98 -17.69
C SER A 260 -17.25 -9.69 -19.05
N ALA A 261 -18.36 -9.52 -19.79
CA ALA A 261 -18.48 -10.07 -21.14
C ALA A 261 -17.55 -9.37 -22.15
N SER A 262 -17.26 -8.08 -21.93
CA SER A 262 -16.28 -7.32 -22.73
C SER A 262 -14.98 -7.10 -21.95
N GLN A 263 -13.88 -6.85 -22.66
CA GLN A 263 -12.57 -6.55 -22.06
C GLN A 263 -12.24 -5.06 -22.08
N ASP A 264 -13.24 -4.19 -22.02
CA ASP A 264 -13.06 -2.74 -22.18
C ASP A 264 -12.83 -1.99 -20.87
N PHE A 265 -12.59 -2.71 -19.78
CA PHE A 265 -12.43 -2.18 -18.44
C PHE A 265 -10.99 -2.32 -17.94
N LYS A 266 -10.62 -1.46 -16.99
CA LYS A 266 -9.34 -1.50 -16.30
C LYS A 266 -9.51 -1.12 -14.83
N ILE A 267 -8.67 -1.70 -13.98
CA ILE A 267 -8.57 -1.31 -12.57
C ILE A 267 -7.59 -0.14 -12.44
N VAL A 268 -7.96 0.87 -11.65
CA VAL A 268 -7.10 1.99 -11.30
C VAL A 268 -6.87 1.95 -9.80
N ILE A 269 -5.61 1.75 -9.40
CA ILE A 269 -5.18 1.83 -8.00
C ILE A 269 -5.00 3.32 -7.69
N GLN A 270 -5.75 3.83 -6.72
CA GLN A 270 -5.67 5.23 -6.28
C GLN A 270 -4.75 5.37 -5.07
N HIS A 271 -4.82 4.42 -4.15
CA HIS A 271 -3.96 4.41 -2.97
C HIS A 271 -3.55 2.97 -2.65
N ALA A 272 -2.29 2.82 -2.24
CA ALA A 272 -1.74 1.57 -1.75
C ALA A 272 -0.85 1.85 -0.55
N SER A 273 -1.07 1.13 0.54
CA SER A 273 -0.28 1.20 1.78
C SER A 273 -0.03 -0.19 2.34
N LEU A 274 1.17 -0.39 2.87
CA LEU A 274 1.54 -1.62 3.56
C LEU A 274 1.84 -1.29 5.02
N PHE A 275 1.25 -2.05 5.93
CA PHE A 275 1.43 -1.92 7.37
C PHE A 275 2.17 -3.14 7.88
N VAL A 276 3.33 -2.92 8.51
CA VAL A 276 4.14 -3.97 9.15
C VAL A 276 4.34 -3.62 10.61
N ARG A 277 4.10 -4.58 11.50
CA ARG A 277 4.18 -4.39 12.95
C ARG A 277 5.63 -4.35 13.42
N LYS A 278 5.97 -3.38 14.28
CA LYS A 278 7.25 -3.37 15.02
C LYS A 278 7.02 -3.83 16.45
N VAL A 279 7.83 -4.78 16.91
CA VAL A 279 7.77 -5.34 18.26
C VAL A 279 9.06 -4.99 19.00
N LYS A 280 8.95 -4.40 20.19
CA LYS A 280 10.07 -4.27 21.13
C LYS A 280 9.99 -5.43 22.12
N ARG A 281 11.12 -6.09 22.39
CA ARG A 281 11.16 -7.00 23.54
C ARG A 281 11.27 -6.14 24.80
N SER A 282 10.28 -6.21 25.69
CA SER A 282 10.52 -5.86 27.09
C SER A 282 11.31 -7.01 27.71
N LEU A 283 12.41 -6.71 28.40
CA LEU A 283 13.05 -7.70 29.27
C LEU A 283 12.00 -8.17 30.27
N LEU A 284 11.57 -9.43 30.16
CA LEU A 284 10.89 -10.10 31.26
C LEU A 284 11.93 -10.19 32.38
N GLN A 285 11.72 -9.42 33.45
CA GLN A 285 12.35 -9.73 34.73
C GLN A 285 11.82 -11.11 35.13
N PHE A 286 12.67 -12.11 35.02
CA PHE A 286 12.46 -13.41 35.66
C PHE A 286 12.81 -13.29 37.15
#